data_AF-L8HPK4-F1
#
_entry.id   AF-L8HPK4-F1
#
_cell.length_a   1.000
_cell.length_b   1.000
_cell.length_c   1.000
_cell.angle_alpha   90.00
_cell.angle_beta   90.00
_cell.angle_gamma   90.00
#
_symmetry.space_group_name_H-M   'P 1'
#
loop_
_entity.id
_entity.type
_entity.pdbx_description
1 polymer ?
#
loop_
_entity_poly.entity_id
_entity_poly.type
_entity_poly.pdbx_seq_one_letter_code
_entity_poly.pdbx_strand_id
1 'polypeptide(L)'
;MEMKEFASSQEESMFTQTVEKLGFSVTALSQGGCWGISLEDGIDQSMHSESKKIQQSHCTHSYFCSTKFIYIPLASCIFPIDQLQLSNAALQDLKYIEDLLGQSEDPDKLLLLRHRTEAFFQRFGSHADQGPLHLGGIYWWKAISEGFQKEQLAEVKQQAAEALDIYIRGSYSGFGVNTGTGLDMSDSHSKKASQRTTFQNLQTKVKLSMAQTGGPPESNGFFDWKAGLVANNQTWCVIDRGLQLVPVWDIVLYGHRDDFKDPLKVANCLKDSYTDLTELTAQIQEGEEFLSIEKEAIIFLEAVKSWKVFDPEEQLKRLI
;
A
#
# COMPACT_ATOMS: atom_id res chain seq x y z
N MET A 1 -3.57 -5.26 -19.90
CA MET A 1 -2.84 -6.34 -19.20
C MET A 1 -1.45 -5.80 -19.00
N GLU A 2 -0.98 -5.82 -17.76
CA GLU A 2 0.34 -5.30 -17.40
C GLU A 2 1.38 -6.42 -17.46
N MET A 3 2.65 -6.05 -17.65
CA MET A 3 3.78 -6.99 -17.68
C MET A 3 4.95 -6.42 -16.87
N LYS A 4 5.61 -7.28 -16.09
CA LYS A 4 6.88 -6.97 -15.41
C LYS A 4 7.86 -8.15 -15.57
N GLU A 5 9.14 -7.82 -15.69
CA GLU A 5 10.22 -8.78 -15.76
C GLU A 5 11.17 -8.62 -14.57
N PHE A 6 11.73 -9.72 -14.08
CA PHE A 6 12.62 -9.75 -12.94
C PHE A 6 13.86 -10.60 -13.24
N ALA A 7 15.02 -10.15 -12.76
CA ALA A 7 16.29 -10.87 -12.90
C ALA A 7 16.65 -11.66 -11.64
N SER A 8 15.89 -11.47 -10.54
CA SER A 8 16.01 -12.28 -9.33
C SER A 8 14.65 -12.63 -8.73
N SER A 9 14.60 -13.74 -7.99
CA SER A 9 13.41 -14.14 -7.22
C SER A 9 13.07 -13.16 -6.09
N GLN A 10 14.08 -12.47 -5.56
CA GLN A 10 13.89 -11.46 -4.52
C GLN A 10 13.13 -10.24 -5.05
N GLU A 11 13.52 -9.72 -6.22
CA GLU A 11 12.82 -8.60 -6.88
C GLU A 11 11.36 -8.99 -7.20
N GLU A 12 11.15 -10.20 -7.73
CA GLU A 12 9.83 -10.73 -8.06
C GLU A 12 8.93 -10.84 -6.82
N SER A 13 9.47 -11.40 -5.74
CA SER A 13 8.77 -11.56 -4.46
C SER A 13 8.42 -10.21 -3.87
N MET A 14 9.38 -9.28 -3.81
CA MET A 14 9.18 -7.92 -3.30
C MET A 14 8.11 -7.18 -4.10
N PHE A 15 8.16 -7.25 -5.44
CA PHE A 15 7.14 -6.65 -6.28
C PHE A 15 5.74 -7.22 -5.99
N THR A 16 5.61 -8.55 -5.95
CA THR A 16 4.31 -9.20 -5.71
C THR A 16 3.75 -8.79 -4.33
N GLN A 17 4.58 -8.85 -3.29
CA GLN A 17 4.18 -8.44 -1.94
C GLN A 17 3.80 -6.97 -1.85
N THR A 18 4.51 -6.09 -2.57
CA THR A 18 4.23 -4.65 -2.58
C THR A 18 2.90 -4.37 -3.28
N VAL A 19 2.62 -5.01 -4.42
CA VAL A 19 1.31 -4.87 -5.09
C VAL A 19 0.19 -5.41 -4.21
N GLU A 20 0.38 -6.56 -3.55
CA GLU A 20 -0.63 -7.13 -2.64
C GLU A 20 -0.89 -6.25 -1.41
N LYS A 21 0.16 -5.61 -0.86
CA LYS A 21 0.03 -4.78 0.35
C LYS A 21 -0.43 -3.36 0.04
N LEU A 22 0.18 -2.69 -0.93
CA LEU A 22 0.02 -1.26 -1.19
C LEU A 22 -0.79 -0.97 -2.45
N GLY A 23 -0.83 -1.89 -3.41
CA GLY A 23 -1.48 -1.68 -4.68
C GLY A 23 -0.53 -1.42 -5.83
N PHE A 24 -1.05 -1.58 -7.05
CA PHE A 24 -0.25 -1.41 -8.25
C PHE A 24 0.08 0.06 -8.55
N SER A 25 -0.83 1.00 -8.25
CA SER A 25 -0.64 2.43 -8.49
C SER A 25 0.62 2.97 -7.80
N VAL A 26 0.83 2.58 -6.54
CA VAL A 26 2.02 2.88 -5.75
C VAL A 26 3.29 2.32 -6.38
N THR A 27 3.25 1.06 -6.84
CA THR A 27 4.38 0.39 -7.48
C THR A 27 4.72 0.91 -8.89
N ALA A 28 3.80 1.60 -9.55
CA ALA A 28 4.03 2.16 -10.88
C ALA A 28 4.80 3.49 -10.83
N LEU A 29 4.69 4.23 -9.71
CA LEU A 29 5.35 5.52 -9.50
C LEU A 29 6.85 5.38 -9.20
N SER A 30 7.32 4.20 -8.75
CA SER A 30 8.74 3.90 -8.55
C SER A 30 9.50 3.55 -9.84
N GLN A 31 9.09 4.10 -11.00
CA GLN A 31 9.76 3.90 -12.28
C GLN A 31 11.21 4.41 -12.25
N GLY A 32 12.12 3.57 -11.76
CA GLY A 32 13.52 3.93 -11.58
C GLY A 32 14.27 3.04 -10.61
N GLY A 33 14.11 1.71 -10.67
CA GLY A 33 15.05 0.74 -10.06
C GLY A 33 15.33 0.83 -8.56
N CYS A 34 14.65 1.73 -7.84
CA CYS A 34 14.78 1.94 -6.41
C CYS A 34 13.45 1.53 -5.79
N TRP A 35 13.32 0.24 -5.47
CA TRP A 35 12.21 -0.31 -4.69
C TRP A 35 12.36 0.02 -3.19
N GLY A 36 13.08 1.09 -2.86
CA GLY A 36 13.21 1.65 -1.52
C GLY A 36 12.01 2.53 -1.20
N ILE A 37 10.83 1.92 -1.12
CA ILE A 37 9.73 2.56 -0.39
C ILE A 37 10.07 2.35 1.08
N SER A 38 10.77 3.33 1.66
CA SER A 38 10.99 3.47 3.10
C SER A 38 9.66 3.78 3.79
N LEU A 39 8.72 2.83 3.73
CA LEU A 39 7.66 2.66 4.73
C LEU A 39 8.22 1.74 5.83
N GLU A 40 9.41 2.09 6.29
CA GLU A 40 10.21 1.40 7.29
C GLU A 40 9.63 1.76 8.65
N ASP A 41 8.70 0.92 9.11
CA ASP A 41 8.56 0.47 10.51
C ASP A 41 7.31 -0.39 10.74
N GLY A 42 6.37 -0.42 9.80
CA GLY A 42 5.20 -1.34 9.86
C GLY A 42 5.38 -2.65 9.10
N ILE A 43 6.38 -2.73 8.22
CA ILE A 43 6.65 -3.95 7.44
C ILE A 43 7.64 -4.85 8.19
N ASP A 44 8.59 -4.33 8.98
CA ASP A 44 9.75 -5.13 9.41
C ASP A 44 9.57 -6.03 10.65
N GLN A 45 8.44 -5.99 11.37
CA GLN A 45 8.26 -6.86 12.55
C GLN A 45 7.29 -8.04 12.39
N SER A 46 6.55 -8.14 11.27
CA SER A 46 5.81 -9.36 10.92
C SER A 46 6.50 -10.20 9.82
N MET A 47 7.61 -9.70 9.25
CA MET A 47 8.30 -10.32 8.11
C MET A 47 9.15 -11.55 8.45
N HIS A 48 9.11 -12.02 9.70
CA HIS A 48 9.88 -13.19 10.13
C HIS A 48 9.07 -14.46 10.46
N SER A 49 7.77 -14.51 10.21
CA SER A 49 7.00 -15.74 10.48
C SER A 49 5.86 -15.93 9.48
N GLU A 50 6.21 -16.46 8.30
CA GLU A 50 5.42 -17.37 7.43
C GLU A 50 5.89 -17.37 5.97
N SER A 51 7.07 -16.81 5.66
CA SER A 51 7.78 -17.31 4.49
C SER A 51 8.14 -18.78 4.76
N LYS A 52 7.46 -19.73 4.12
CA LYS A 52 8.06 -21.05 3.85
C LYS A 52 9.48 -20.73 3.37
N LYS A 53 10.48 -21.12 4.17
CA LYS A 53 11.90 -21.08 3.81
C LYS A 53 12.04 -21.87 2.50
N ILE A 54 11.82 -21.21 1.37
CA ILE A 54 12.45 -21.62 0.13
C ILE A 54 13.91 -21.29 0.42
N GLN A 55 14.66 -22.36 0.65
CA GLN A 55 16.06 -22.34 1.06
C GLN A 55 16.79 -21.18 0.40
N GLN A 56 17.41 -20.32 1.22
CA GLN A 56 18.56 -19.53 0.83
C GLN A 56 19.69 -20.51 0.47
N SER A 57 19.57 -21.18 -0.67
CA SER A 57 20.72 -21.62 -1.42
C SER A 57 21.19 -20.40 -2.18
N HIS A 58 22.41 -19.93 -1.91
CA HIS A 58 23.16 -19.09 -2.82
C HIS A 58 23.21 -19.80 -4.18
N CYS A 59 22.19 -19.59 -5.00
CA CYS A 59 22.15 -20.12 -6.34
C CYS A 59 22.98 -19.17 -7.19
N THR A 60 24.22 -19.57 -7.48
CA THR A 60 25.05 -19.07 -8.58
C THR A 60 24.43 -19.44 -9.95
N HIS A 61 23.11 -19.40 -10.03
CA HIS A 61 22.30 -19.85 -11.15
C HIS A 61 21.45 -18.66 -11.57
N SER A 62 21.53 -18.31 -12.85
CA SER A 62 20.74 -17.23 -13.43
C SER A 62 19.24 -17.43 -13.18
N TYR A 63 18.52 -16.32 -13.06
CA TYR A 63 17.08 -16.30 -12.85
C TYR A 63 16.44 -15.33 -13.85
N PHE A 64 15.28 -15.71 -14.36
CA PHE A 64 14.41 -14.83 -15.12
C PHE A 64 12.95 -15.14 -14.79
N CYS A 65 12.18 -14.10 -14.50
CA CYS A 65 10.73 -14.20 -14.39
C CYS A 65 10.05 -13.16 -15.26
N SER A 66 9.02 -13.58 -16.00
CA SER A 66 8.06 -12.71 -16.65
C SER A 66 6.71 -12.89 -15.99
N THR A 67 6.15 -11.81 -15.46
CA THR A 67 4.83 -11.78 -14.83
C THR A 67 3.90 -10.92 -15.68
N LYS A 68 2.75 -11.48 -16.06
CA LYS A 68 1.63 -10.76 -16.67
C LYS A 68 0.45 -10.76 -15.73
N PHE A 69 -0.28 -9.67 -15.63
CA PHE A 69 -1.45 -9.62 -14.77
C PHE A 69 -2.56 -8.71 -15.29
N ILE A 70 -3.78 -9.02 -14.87
CA ILE A 70 -4.96 -8.20 -15.11
C ILE A 70 -5.48 -7.72 -13.77
N TYR A 71 -5.64 -6.41 -13.71
CA TYR A 71 -6.18 -5.68 -12.58
C TYR A 71 -7.65 -5.32 -12.89
N ILE A 72 -8.60 -5.76 -12.04
CA ILE A 72 -10.03 -5.49 -12.23
C ILE A 72 -10.58 -4.78 -10.98
N PRO A 73 -10.63 -3.44 -10.98
CA PRO A 73 -11.33 -2.70 -9.94
C PRO A 73 -12.84 -2.78 -10.20
N LEU A 74 -13.60 -3.06 -9.15
CA LEU A 74 -15.06 -3.16 -9.18
C LEU A 74 -15.74 -2.12 -8.29
N ALA A 75 -15.07 -1.69 -7.23
CA ALA A 75 -15.50 -0.58 -6.41
C ALA A 75 -14.29 0.27 -5.98
N SER A 76 -14.58 1.51 -5.61
CA SER A 76 -13.62 2.44 -5.02
C SER A 76 -14.26 3.09 -3.81
N CYS A 77 -13.51 3.27 -2.73
CA CYS A 77 -13.93 4.07 -1.59
C CYS A 77 -12.85 5.06 -1.18
N ILE A 78 -13.30 6.23 -0.74
CA ILE A 78 -12.47 7.27 -0.14
C ILE A 78 -12.97 7.41 1.29
N PHE A 79 -12.06 7.62 2.23
CA PHE A 79 -12.37 7.87 3.62
C PHE A 79 -12.04 9.33 3.94
N PRO A 80 -13.00 10.26 3.79
CA PRO A 80 -12.79 11.66 4.13
C PRO A 80 -12.27 11.81 5.57
N ILE A 81 -11.36 12.75 5.80
CA ILE A 81 -10.72 12.93 7.11
C ILE A 81 -11.73 13.22 8.22
N ASP A 82 -12.80 13.95 7.92
CA ASP A 82 -13.92 14.27 8.82
C ASP A 82 -14.76 13.04 9.20
N GLN A 83 -14.61 11.92 8.48
CA GLN A 83 -15.28 10.65 8.77
C GLN A 83 -14.33 9.62 9.41
N LEU A 84 -13.03 9.90 9.47
CA LEU A 84 -12.06 9.05 10.15
C LEU A 84 -12.22 9.21 11.67
N GLN A 85 -12.34 8.08 12.35
CA GLN A 85 -12.50 8.02 13.79
C GLN A 85 -11.50 7.03 14.37
N LEU A 86 -10.84 7.43 15.45
CA LEU A 86 -9.94 6.59 16.22
C LEU A 86 -10.75 5.51 16.94
N SER A 87 -10.20 4.29 16.95
CA SER A 87 -10.77 3.24 17.79
C SER A 87 -10.69 3.65 19.27
N ASN A 88 -11.62 3.14 20.10
CA ASN A 88 -11.58 3.39 21.54
C ASN A 88 -10.22 3.05 22.16
N ALA A 89 -9.55 2.01 21.69
CA ALA A 89 -8.22 1.62 22.16
C ALA A 89 -7.15 2.67 21.80
N ALA A 90 -7.15 3.16 20.56
CA ALA A 90 -6.24 4.23 20.14
C ALA A 90 -6.50 5.53 20.92
N LEU A 91 -7.77 5.88 21.11
CA LEU A 91 -8.16 7.07 21.87
C LEU A 91 -7.68 7.00 23.33
N GLN A 92 -7.80 5.84 23.99
CA GLN A 92 -7.31 5.66 25.36
C GLN A 92 -5.78 5.74 25.45
N ASP A 93 -5.06 5.15 24.50
CA ASP A 93 -3.59 5.24 24.48
C ASP A 93 -3.14 6.71 24.26
N LEU A 94 -3.83 7.47 23.40
CA LEU A 94 -3.55 8.91 23.22
C LEU A 94 -3.91 9.75 24.45
N LYS A 95 -5.00 9.44 25.16
CA LYS A 95 -5.35 10.11 26.42
C LYS A 95 -4.29 9.88 27.50
N TYR A 96 -3.71 8.70 27.54
CA TYR A 96 -2.57 8.41 28.41
C TYR A 96 -1.34 9.26 28.05
N ILE A 97 -1.05 9.43 26.74
CA ILE A 97 0.02 10.32 26.26
C ILE A 97 -0.28 11.78 26.66
N GLU A 98 -1.52 12.25 26.54
CA GLU A 98 -1.94 13.58 26.99
C GLU A 98 -1.70 13.79 28.49
N ASP A 99 -2.05 12.83 29.33
CA ASP A 99 -1.85 12.91 30.77
C ASP A 99 -0.36 12.93 31.16
N LEU A 100 0.51 12.32 30.35
CA LEU A 100 1.97 12.45 30.51
C LEU A 100 2.46 13.84 30.09
N LEU A 101 1.94 14.39 28.99
CA LEU A 101 2.24 15.75 28.52
C LEU A 101 1.83 16.84 29.51
N GLY A 102 0.79 16.60 30.31
CA GLY A 102 0.32 17.52 31.35
C GLY A 102 1.23 17.61 32.58
N GLN A 103 2.23 16.73 32.70
CA GLN A 103 3.14 16.67 33.84
C GLN A 103 4.48 17.35 33.54
N SER A 104 5.17 17.81 34.60
CA SER A 104 6.49 18.50 34.56
C SER A 104 7.51 17.90 33.57
N GLU A 105 8.37 18.75 33.01
CA GLU A 105 9.49 18.48 32.07
C GLU A 105 10.66 17.70 32.73
N ASP A 106 10.35 16.59 33.37
CA ASP A 106 11.34 15.65 33.91
C ASP A 106 11.94 14.82 32.75
N PRO A 107 13.28 14.74 32.60
CA PRO A 107 13.93 13.95 31.55
C PRO A 107 13.46 12.49 31.47
N ASP A 108 13.20 11.84 32.60
CA ASP A 108 12.73 10.45 32.62
C ASP A 108 11.32 10.32 32.02
N LYS A 109 10.50 11.37 32.15
CA LYS A 109 9.14 11.41 31.58
C LYS A 109 9.16 11.68 30.08
N LEU A 110 10.10 12.48 29.59
CA LEU A 110 10.29 12.68 28.15
C LEU A 110 10.68 11.37 27.45
N LEU A 111 11.55 10.58 28.08
CA LEU A 111 11.91 9.25 27.58
C LEU A 111 10.72 8.29 27.58
N LEU A 112 9.91 8.30 28.65
CA LEU A 112 8.67 7.52 28.72
C LEU A 112 7.66 7.95 27.65
N LEU A 113 7.51 9.26 27.40
CA LEU A 113 6.62 9.82 26.38
C LEU A 113 7.01 9.33 24.98
N ARG A 114 8.32 9.35 24.67
CA ARG A 114 8.85 8.84 23.40
C ARG A 114 8.51 7.36 23.21
N HIS A 115 8.81 6.52 24.20
CA HIS A 115 8.50 5.09 24.14
C HIS A 115 7.00 4.80 24.00
N ARG A 116 6.15 5.61 24.63
CA ARG A 116 4.69 5.46 24.53
C ARG A 116 4.17 5.86 23.16
N THR A 117 4.72 6.92 22.58
CA THR A 117 4.35 7.37 21.23
C THR A 117 4.83 6.38 20.16
N GLU A 118 6.04 5.85 20.31
CA GLU A 118 6.57 4.78 19.46
C GLU A 118 5.70 3.51 19.56
N ALA A 119 5.35 3.08 20.77
CA ALA A 119 4.46 1.94 20.98
C ALA A 119 3.06 2.18 20.38
N PHE A 120 2.55 3.41 20.42
CA PHE A 120 1.31 3.78 19.76
C PHE A 120 1.41 3.59 18.24
N PHE A 121 2.47 4.08 17.60
CA PHE A 121 2.67 3.90 16.16
C PHE A 121 2.85 2.44 15.76
N GLN A 122 3.60 1.66 16.53
CA GLN A 122 3.77 0.24 16.29
C GLN A 122 2.46 -0.54 16.38
N ARG A 123 1.54 -0.10 17.26
CA ARG A 123 0.26 -0.78 17.48
C ARG A 123 -0.84 -0.36 16.50
N PHE A 124 -0.93 0.93 16.17
CA PHE A 124 -2.06 1.49 15.43
C PHE A 124 -1.68 2.09 14.07
N GLY A 125 -0.38 2.29 13.82
CA GLY A 125 0.11 3.05 12.68
C GLY A 125 0.20 4.55 12.96
N SER A 126 1.08 5.23 12.22
CA SER A 126 1.22 6.69 12.23
C SER A 126 0.26 7.39 11.26
N HIS A 127 -0.27 6.65 10.28
CA HIS A 127 -1.14 7.17 9.23
C HIS A 127 -2.31 6.23 8.99
N ALA A 128 -3.45 6.79 8.60
CA ALA A 128 -4.58 6.09 8.04
C ALA A 128 -4.63 6.28 6.52
N ASP A 129 -5.20 5.31 5.82
CA ASP A 129 -5.40 5.37 4.38
C ASP A 129 -6.70 6.11 4.05
N GLN A 130 -6.59 7.22 3.34
CA GLN A 130 -7.71 8.03 2.86
C GLN A 130 -8.25 7.52 1.52
N GLY A 131 -7.47 6.71 0.80
CA GLY A 131 -7.80 6.17 -0.51
C GLY A 131 -7.34 7.03 -1.70
N PRO A 132 -7.96 6.88 -2.87
CA PRO A 132 -9.03 5.93 -3.17
C PRO A 132 -8.57 4.48 -3.04
N LEU A 133 -9.22 3.73 -2.16
CA LEU A 133 -9.06 2.30 -1.99
C LEU A 133 -9.87 1.59 -3.07
N HIS A 134 -9.21 0.76 -3.89
CA HIS A 134 -9.87 -0.05 -4.90
C HIS A 134 -10.11 -1.46 -4.41
N LEU A 135 -11.36 -1.92 -4.58
CA LEU A 135 -11.79 -3.27 -4.29
C LEU A 135 -12.05 -4.02 -5.60
N GLY A 136 -11.60 -5.27 -5.65
CA GLY A 136 -11.81 -6.12 -6.83
C GLY A 136 -10.92 -7.34 -6.78
N GLY A 137 -10.24 -7.62 -7.89
CA GLY A 137 -9.32 -8.75 -7.97
C GLY A 137 -8.18 -8.55 -8.97
N ILE A 138 -7.10 -9.29 -8.75
CA ILE A 138 -5.94 -9.36 -9.64
C ILE A 138 -5.71 -10.80 -10.05
N TYR A 139 -5.56 -11.03 -11.35
CA TYR A 139 -5.21 -12.34 -11.89
C TYR A 139 -3.79 -12.30 -12.42
N TRP A 140 -2.97 -13.24 -11.98
CA TRP A 140 -1.54 -13.30 -12.27
C TRP A 140 -1.20 -14.52 -13.11
N TRP A 141 -0.32 -14.33 -14.09
CA TRP A 141 0.37 -15.38 -14.80
C TRP A 141 1.87 -15.15 -14.70
N LYS A 142 2.64 -16.20 -14.44
CA LYS A 142 4.09 -16.13 -14.28
C LYS A 142 4.77 -17.20 -15.13
N ALA A 143 5.90 -16.83 -15.72
CA ALA A 143 6.85 -17.73 -16.37
C ALA A 143 8.22 -17.55 -15.73
N ILE A 144 8.75 -18.63 -15.14
CA ILE A 144 10.03 -18.63 -14.42
C ILE A 144 11.00 -19.58 -15.12
N SER A 145 12.22 -19.10 -15.35
CA SER A 145 13.35 -19.86 -15.88
C SER A 145 14.57 -19.66 -14.99
N GLU A 146 15.26 -20.76 -14.66
CA GLU A 146 16.39 -20.76 -13.73
C GLU A 146 17.52 -21.63 -14.27
N GLY A 147 18.77 -21.28 -13.98
CA GLY A 147 19.95 -22.12 -14.27
C GLY A 147 20.43 -22.11 -15.72
N PHE A 148 20.15 -21.05 -16.47
CA PHE A 148 20.64 -20.84 -17.85
C PHE A 148 22.00 -20.11 -17.89
N GLN A 149 22.71 -20.16 -19.01
CA GLN A 149 23.94 -19.37 -19.19
C GLN A 149 23.61 -17.92 -19.52
N LYS A 150 24.45 -16.95 -19.13
CA LYS A 150 24.15 -15.52 -19.30
C LYS A 150 23.93 -15.13 -20.76
N GLU A 151 24.65 -15.79 -21.67
CA GLU A 151 24.58 -15.64 -23.12
C GLU A 151 23.21 -16.06 -23.68
N GLN A 152 22.50 -16.95 -22.98
CA GLN A 152 21.18 -17.45 -23.36
C GLN A 152 20.05 -16.52 -22.91
N LEU A 153 20.33 -15.44 -22.17
CA LEU A 153 19.28 -14.60 -21.55
C LEU A 153 18.24 -14.10 -22.57
N ALA A 154 18.68 -13.63 -23.75
CA ALA A 154 17.76 -13.14 -24.78
C ALA A 154 16.80 -14.23 -25.28
N GLU A 155 17.33 -15.43 -25.50
CA GLU A 155 16.54 -16.61 -25.92
C GLU A 155 15.59 -17.06 -24.80
N VAL A 156 16.05 -17.04 -23.55
CA VAL A 156 15.23 -17.39 -22.38
C VAL A 156 14.07 -16.42 -22.21
N LYS A 157 14.30 -15.12 -22.39
CA LYS A 157 13.25 -14.10 -22.38
C LYS A 157 12.21 -14.38 -23.45
N GLN A 158 12.64 -14.63 -24.68
CA GLN A 158 11.75 -14.93 -25.80
C GLN A 158 10.92 -16.20 -25.53
N GLN A 159 11.57 -17.31 -25.15
CA GLN A 159 10.89 -18.58 -24.88
C GLN A 159 9.89 -18.46 -23.74
N ALA A 160 10.25 -17.78 -22.65
CA ALA A 160 9.34 -17.57 -21.53
C ALA A 160 8.14 -16.70 -21.92
N ALA A 161 8.34 -15.66 -22.74
CA ALA A 161 7.25 -14.83 -23.26
C ALA A 161 6.29 -15.63 -24.16
N GLU A 162 6.82 -16.42 -25.10
CA GLU A 162 6.02 -17.29 -25.97
C GLU A 162 5.24 -18.35 -25.18
N ALA A 163 5.91 -19.00 -24.22
CA ALA A 163 5.29 -19.97 -23.33
C ALA A 163 4.13 -19.36 -22.52
N LEU A 164 4.37 -18.17 -21.97
CA LEU A 164 3.38 -17.44 -21.18
C LEU A 164 2.18 -17.03 -22.04
N ASP A 165 2.40 -16.58 -23.27
CA ASP A 165 1.31 -16.22 -24.19
C ASP A 165 0.47 -17.41 -24.63
N ILE A 166 1.10 -18.57 -24.86
CA ILE A 166 0.38 -19.82 -25.12
C ILE A 166 -0.45 -20.22 -23.89
N TYR A 167 0.15 -20.15 -22.70
CA TYR A 167 -0.52 -20.49 -21.44
C TYR A 167 -1.71 -19.59 -21.14
N ILE A 168 -1.54 -18.28 -21.34
CA ILE A 168 -2.61 -17.29 -21.19
C ILE A 168 -3.74 -17.58 -22.18
N ARG A 169 -3.43 -17.81 -23.46
CA ARG A 169 -4.43 -18.16 -24.48
C ARG A 169 -5.20 -19.44 -24.13
N GLY A 170 -4.50 -20.46 -23.60
CA GLY A 170 -5.10 -21.67 -23.07
C GLY A 170 -6.05 -21.38 -21.91
N SER A 171 -5.63 -20.51 -20.98
CA SER A 171 -6.43 -20.09 -19.82
C SER A 171 -7.75 -19.39 -20.18
N TYR A 172 -7.80 -18.72 -21.33
CA TYR A 172 -9.03 -18.12 -21.86
C TYR A 172 -9.94 -19.17 -22.55
N SER A 173 -9.43 -20.28 -23.05
CA SER A 173 -10.25 -21.17 -23.89
C SER A 173 -11.26 -22.05 -23.15
N GLY A 174 -11.33 -22.01 -21.81
CA GLY A 174 -12.23 -22.86 -21.00
C GLY A 174 -11.93 -24.37 -21.07
N PHE A 175 -10.96 -24.77 -21.90
CA PHE A 175 -10.46 -26.13 -22.00
C PHE A 175 -9.31 -26.29 -21.02
N GLY A 176 -9.61 -26.87 -19.86
CA GLY A 176 -8.59 -27.22 -18.87
C GLY A 176 -7.55 -28.15 -19.51
N VAL A 177 -6.30 -27.68 -19.63
CA VAL A 177 -5.18 -28.57 -19.90
C VAL A 177 -4.92 -29.33 -18.61
N ASN A 178 -5.62 -30.44 -18.46
CA ASN A 178 -5.53 -31.33 -17.32
C ASN A 178 -4.23 -32.13 -17.42
N THR A 179 -3.20 -31.78 -16.64
CA THR A 179 -2.10 -32.70 -16.37
C THR A 179 -1.58 -32.57 -14.93
N GLY A 180 -1.90 -33.58 -14.11
CA GLY A 180 -0.97 -34.12 -13.11
C GLY A 180 -1.12 -33.63 -11.67
N THR A 181 -1.77 -34.48 -10.87
CA THR A 181 -1.88 -34.49 -9.40
C THR A 181 -0.56 -34.32 -8.64
N GLY A 182 -0.61 -33.52 -7.56
CA GLY A 182 0.38 -33.49 -6.49
C GLY A 182 -0.15 -32.64 -5.33
N LEU A 183 -0.81 -33.30 -4.37
CA LEU A 183 -1.35 -32.73 -3.14
C LEU A 183 -0.22 -32.16 -2.27
N ASP A 184 -0.42 -30.93 -1.77
CA ASP A 184 -0.15 -30.61 -0.35
C ASP A 184 -0.93 -29.34 0.04
N MET A 185 -1.73 -29.47 1.10
CA MET A 185 -2.58 -28.41 1.68
C MET A 185 -1.83 -27.64 2.79
N SER A 186 -2.39 -26.46 3.14
CA SER A 186 -1.93 -25.37 4.06
C SER A 186 -0.96 -24.35 3.44
N ASP A 187 -1.24 -23.04 3.39
CA ASP A 187 -2.27 -22.17 4.00
C ASP A 187 -2.65 -21.02 3.02
N SER A 188 -3.88 -20.53 3.17
CA SER A 188 -4.49 -19.25 2.72
C SER A 188 -4.08 -18.51 1.43
N HIS A 189 -3.55 -19.17 0.39
CA HIS A 189 -3.62 -18.69 -0.99
C HIS A 189 -3.79 -19.88 -1.93
N SER A 190 -4.86 -19.91 -2.74
CA SER A 190 -5.11 -21.01 -3.68
C SER A 190 -4.12 -20.97 -4.86
N LYS A 191 -2.91 -21.48 -4.65
CA LYS A 191 -1.92 -21.74 -5.70
C LYS A 191 -2.39 -22.97 -6.50
N LYS A 192 -2.96 -22.78 -7.70
CA LYS A 192 -3.28 -23.90 -8.60
C LYS A 192 -2.21 -24.06 -9.69
N ALA A 193 -1.85 -25.34 -9.91
CA ALA A 193 -1.13 -25.97 -11.02
C ALA A 193 0.08 -25.23 -11.66
N SER A 194 1.28 -25.78 -11.42
CA SER A 194 2.50 -25.47 -12.19
C SER A 194 2.54 -26.31 -13.47
N GLN A 195 2.47 -25.69 -14.65
CA GLN A 195 2.65 -26.39 -15.92
C GLN A 195 4.11 -26.30 -16.38
N ARG A 196 4.69 -27.43 -16.81
CA ARG A 196 6.07 -27.51 -17.35
C ARG A 196 6.01 -27.63 -18.86
N THR A 197 6.57 -26.66 -19.58
CA THR A 197 6.73 -26.71 -21.04
C THR A 197 8.22 -26.70 -21.38
N THR A 198 8.64 -27.67 -22.19
CA THR A 198 10.03 -27.78 -22.68
C THR A 198 10.06 -27.38 -24.16
N PHE A 199 10.78 -26.31 -24.51
CA PHE A 199 10.98 -25.92 -25.91
C PHE A 199 12.21 -26.63 -26.47
N GLN A 200 12.10 -27.18 -27.69
CA GLN A 200 13.05 -28.16 -28.23
C GLN A 200 14.45 -27.60 -28.59
N ASN A 201 14.66 -26.29 -28.52
CA ASN A 201 15.92 -25.67 -28.96
C ASN A 201 16.91 -25.34 -27.83
N LEU A 202 16.50 -25.35 -26.56
CA LEU A 202 17.39 -25.31 -25.39
C LEU A 202 16.81 -26.17 -24.26
N GLN A 203 17.66 -26.78 -23.44
CA GLN A 203 17.25 -27.48 -22.21
C GLN A 203 16.71 -26.52 -21.12
N THR A 204 16.44 -25.25 -21.43
CA THR A 204 15.92 -24.30 -20.45
C THR A 204 14.47 -24.61 -20.13
N LYS A 205 14.23 -25.04 -18.89
CA LYS A 205 12.91 -25.41 -18.38
C LYS A 205 12.16 -24.13 -17.97
N VAL A 206 11.13 -23.77 -18.72
CA VAL A 206 10.17 -22.74 -18.31
C VAL A 206 9.11 -23.38 -17.39
N LYS A 207 8.95 -22.82 -16.19
CA LYS A 207 7.88 -23.14 -15.24
C LYS A 207 6.78 -22.09 -15.38
N LEU A 208 5.55 -22.51 -15.65
CA LEU A 208 4.39 -21.63 -15.76
C LEU A 208 3.50 -21.78 -14.54
N SER A 209 2.98 -20.68 -14.01
CA SER A 209 2.02 -20.69 -12.91
C SER A 209 1.01 -19.55 -13.04
N MET A 210 -0.10 -19.70 -12.32
CA MET A 210 -1.10 -18.65 -12.13
C MET A 210 -1.38 -18.43 -10.64
N ALA A 211 -1.86 -17.24 -10.32
CA ALA A 211 -2.35 -16.91 -8.98
C ALA A 211 -3.51 -15.91 -9.08
N GLN A 212 -4.27 -15.79 -8.00
CA GLN A 212 -5.42 -14.90 -7.91
C GLN A 212 -5.34 -14.14 -6.58
N THR A 213 -5.61 -12.84 -6.63
CA THR A 213 -5.84 -11.98 -5.46
C THR A 213 -7.29 -11.56 -5.54
N GLY A 214 -8.11 -11.96 -4.57
CA GLY A 214 -9.57 -11.81 -4.65
C GLY A 214 -10.20 -12.72 -5.72
N GLY A 215 -11.53 -12.68 -5.78
CA GLY A 215 -12.35 -13.57 -6.60
C GLY A 215 -12.52 -14.97 -6.00
N PRO A 216 -13.34 -15.82 -6.63
CA PRO A 216 -13.68 -17.15 -6.11
C PRO A 216 -12.50 -18.14 -6.25
N PRO A 217 -12.06 -18.79 -5.16
CA PRO A 217 -10.90 -19.69 -5.17
C PRO A 217 -11.15 -21.01 -5.94
N GLU A 218 -12.41 -21.41 -6.10
CA GLU A 218 -12.81 -22.61 -6.82
C GLU A 218 -12.76 -22.47 -8.34
N SER A 219 -12.52 -21.28 -8.88
CA SER A 219 -12.51 -21.02 -10.32
C SER A 219 -11.51 -21.91 -11.09
N ASN A 220 -11.89 -22.35 -12.29
CA ASN A 220 -11.10 -23.26 -13.14
C ASN A 220 -10.28 -22.54 -14.22
N GLY A 221 -10.34 -21.21 -14.25
CA GLY A 221 -9.61 -20.39 -15.22
C GLY A 221 -9.99 -18.92 -15.12
N PHE A 222 -9.43 -18.11 -16.01
CA PHE A 222 -9.60 -16.66 -15.96
C PHE A 222 -11.05 -16.22 -16.15
N PHE A 223 -11.79 -16.81 -17.09
CA PHE A 223 -13.18 -16.40 -17.35
C PHE A 223 -14.12 -16.74 -16.20
N ASP A 224 -14.01 -17.95 -15.64
CA ASP A 224 -14.80 -18.36 -14.47
C ASP A 224 -14.47 -17.47 -13.26
N TRP A 225 -13.18 -17.20 -13.04
CA TRP A 225 -12.74 -16.28 -12.00
C TRP A 225 -13.32 -14.88 -12.20
N LYS A 226 -13.21 -14.32 -13.41
CA LYS A 226 -13.71 -12.98 -13.72
C LYS A 226 -15.23 -12.89 -13.55
N ALA A 227 -15.96 -13.88 -14.05
CA ALA A 227 -17.41 -13.94 -13.93
C ALA A 227 -17.84 -14.00 -12.46
N GLY A 228 -17.20 -14.87 -11.65
CA GLY A 228 -17.51 -14.98 -10.23
C GLY A 228 -17.05 -13.76 -9.41
N LEU A 229 -15.92 -13.14 -9.75
CA LEU A 229 -15.46 -11.89 -9.15
C LEU A 229 -16.51 -10.77 -9.35
N VAL A 230 -17.05 -10.64 -10.56
CA VAL A 230 -18.10 -9.64 -10.85
C VAL A 230 -19.43 -9.99 -10.15
N ALA A 231 -19.75 -11.28 -10.03
CA ALA A 231 -21.02 -11.74 -9.48
C ALA A 231 -21.11 -11.72 -7.95
N ASN A 232 -19.99 -11.81 -7.21
CA ASN A 232 -20.00 -11.90 -5.75
C ASN A 232 -19.01 -10.93 -5.10
N ASN A 233 -19.53 -9.86 -4.50
CA ASN A 233 -18.73 -8.85 -3.81
C ASN A 233 -18.02 -9.35 -2.54
N GLN A 234 -18.44 -10.49 -1.96
CA GLN A 234 -17.76 -11.11 -0.82
C GLN A 234 -16.39 -11.67 -1.20
N THR A 235 -16.13 -11.84 -2.50
CA THR A 235 -14.84 -12.30 -3.00
C THR A 235 -13.88 -11.15 -3.30
N TRP A 236 -14.32 -9.90 -3.20
CA TRP A 236 -13.46 -8.75 -3.47
C TRP A 236 -12.41 -8.61 -2.38
N CYS A 237 -11.19 -8.26 -2.79
CA CYS A 237 -10.13 -7.85 -1.88
C CYS A 237 -9.74 -6.40 -2.16
N VAL A 238 -9.04 -5.78 -1.21
CA VAL A 238 -8.29 -4.56 -1.49
C VAL A 238 -7.20 -4.92 -2.50
N ILE A 239 -7.24 -4.25 -3.64
CA ILE A 239 -6.27 -4.44 -4.73
C ILE A 239 -5.40 -3.20 -4.95
N ASP A 240 -5.81 -2.04 -4.42
CA ASP A 240 -5.00 -0.84 -4.41
C ASP A 240 -5.42 0.10 -3.30
N ARG A 241 -4.45 0.68 -2.59
CA ARG A 241 -4.66 1.60 -1.47
C ARG A 241 -4.53 3.05 -1.86
N GLY A 242 -4.04 3.35 -3.07
CA GLY A 242 -3.66 4.70 -3.42
C GLY A 242 -2.49 5.20 -2.58
N LEU A 243 -2.30 6.52 -2.53
CA LEU A 243 -1.18 7.18 -1.85
C LEU A 243 -1.61 8.26 -0.87
N GLN A 244 -2.92 8.49 -0.70
CA GLN A 244 -3.38 9.53 0.21
C GLN A 244 -3.42 8.97 1.62
N LEU A 245 -2.37 9.27 2.37
CA LEU A 245 -2.26 8.94 3.77
C LEU A 245 -2.57 10.17 4.60
N VAL A 246 -3.42 10.01 5.61
CA VAL A 246 -3.72 11.05 6.60
C VAL A 246 -3.00 10.70 7.88
N PRO A 247 -2.15 11.57 8.41
CA PRO A 247 -1.45 11.28 9.64
C PRO A 247 -2.38 11.35 10.85
N VAL A 248 -2.08 10.57 11.87
CA VAL A 248 -2.93 10.45 13.06
C VAL A 248 -3.10 11.78 13.82
N TRP A 249 -2.11 12.67 13.77
CA TRP A 249 -2.21 14.00 14.39
C TRP A 249 -3.24 14.89 13.70
N ASP A 250 -3.42 14.77 12.38
CA ASP A 250 -4.49 15.47 11.68
C ASP A 250 -5.86 14.84 12.02
N ILE A 251 -5.95 13.53 12.21
CA ILE A 251 -7.20 12.86 12.66
C ILE A 251 -7.61 13.34 14.06
N VAL A 252 -6.65 13.50 14.99
CA VAL A 252 -6.91 14.06 16.32
C VAL A 252 -7.51 15.46 16.22
N LEU A 253 -6.93 16.27 15.34
CA LEU A 253 -7.29 17.66 15.13
C LEU A 253 -8.60 17.86 14.36
N TYR A 254 -9.00 16.97 13.46
CA TYR A 254 -10.28 17.11 12.74
C TYR A 254 -11.42 16.35 13.43
N GLY A 255 -11.17 15.13 13.89
CA GLY A 255 -12.22 14.21 14.34
C GLY A 255 -12.39 14.10 15.85
N HIS A 256 -11.39 14.53 16.64
CA HIS A 256 -11.33 14.26 18.08
C HIS A 256 -10.92 15.47 18.94
N ARG A 257 -11.09 16.72 18.47
CA ARG A 257 -10.73 17.92 19.25
C ARG A 257 -11.33 17.93 20.65
N ASP A 258 -12.61 17.57 20.74
CA ASP A 258 -13.37 17.61 21.99
C ASP A 258 -13.05 16.43 22.93
N ASP A 259 -12.30 15.43 22.47
CA ASP A 259 -11.88 14.29 23.29
C ASP A 259 -10.65 14.58 24.16
N PHE A 260 -9.91 15.65 23.85
CA PHE A 260 -8.64 16.02 24.48
C PHE A 260 -8.77 17.37 25.19
N LYS A 261 -8.00 17.56 26.27
CA LYS A 261 -7.87 18.85 26.97
C LYS A 261 -7.09 19.86 26.12
N ASP A 262 -6.04 19.38 25.45
CA ASP A 262 -5.19 20.17 24.53
C ASP A 262 -4.86 19.33 23.29
N PRO A 263 -5.77 19.25 22.31
CA PRO A 263 -5.59 18.43 21.11
C PRO A 263 -4.37 18.86 20.28
N LEU A 264 -4.01 20.16 20.29
CA LEU A 264 -2.85 20.66 19.57
C LEU A 264 -1.54 20.18 20.21
N LYS A 265 -1.46 20.14 21.54
CA LYS A 265 -0.30 19.60 22.24
C LYS A 265 -0.10 18.10 21.96
N VAL A 266 -1.19 17.33 21.93
CA VAL A 266 -1.15 15.91 21.55
C VAL A 266 -0.69 15.75 20.09
N ALA A 267 -1.28 16.50 19.17
CA ALA A 267 -0.93 16.47 17.75
C ALA A 267 0.55 16.80 17.49
N ASN A 268 1.07 17.87 18.11
CA ASN A 268 2.49 18.22 18.01
C ASN A 268 3.40 17.14 18.59
N CYS A 269 3.06 16.57 19.76
CA CYS A 269 3.82 15.46 20.34
C CYS A 269 3.93 14.26 19.39
N LEU A 270 2.83 13.89 18.73
CA LEU A 270 2.81 12.79 17.76
C LEU A 270 3.65 13.13 16.53
N LYS A 271 3.50 14.33 15.98
CA LYS A 271 4.24 14.82 14.82
C LYS A 271 5.75 14.90 15.08
N ASP A 272 6.15 15.46 16.21
CA ASP A 272 7.56 15.61 16.60
C ASP A 272 8.18 14.23 16.84
N SER A 273 7.47 13.34 17.55
CA SER A 273 7.92 11.96 17.76
C SER A 273 8.06 11.20 16.44
N TYR A 274 7.15 11.39 15.49
CA TYR A 274 7.26 10.78 14.16
C TYR A 274 8.46 11.32 13.38
N THR A 275 8.71 12.64 13.45
CA THR A 275 9.87 13.28 12.82
C THR A 275 11.17 12.77 13.42
N ASP A 276 11.23 12.62 14.74
CA ASP A 276 12.39 12.09 15.46
C ASP A 276 12.65 10.60 15.18
N LEU A 277 11.60 9.82 14.95
CA LEU A 277 11.71 8.38 14.64
C LEU A 277 12.11 8.12 13.19
N THR A 278 11.61 8.93 12.26
CA THR A 278 11.76 8.68 10.81
C THR A 278 12.81 9.56 10.14
N GLU A 279 13.31 10.60 10.82
CA GLU A 279 14.13 11.67 10.25
C GLU A 279 13.45 12.43 9.09
N LEU A 280 12.16 12.19 8.85
CA LEU A 280 11.34 12.84 7.83
C LEU A 280 10.59 14.02 8.44
N THR A 281 10.67 15.19 7.80
CA THR A 281 9.92 16.37 8.26
C THR A 281 8.43 16.16 8.04
N ALA A 282 7.67 15.96 9.12
CA ALA A 282 6.22 15.95 9.09
C ALA A 282 5.63 17.36 9.14
N GLN A 283 4.44 17.54 8.59
CA GLN A 283 3.66 18.77 8.67
C GLN A 283 2.27 18.47 9.24
N ILE A 284 1.68 19.42 9.96
CA ILE A 284 0.29 19.36 10.42
C ILE A 284 -0.52 20.14 9.38
N GLN A 285 -1.48 19.50 8.71
CA GLN A 285 -2.29 20.17 7.68
C GLN A 285 -3.11 21.32 8.26
N GLU A 286 -3.54 21.18 9.51
CA GLU A 286 -4.36 22.19 10.19
C GLU A 286 -3.60 23.43 10.67
N GLY A 287 -2.28 23.48 10.51
CA GLY A 287 -1.44 24.57 11.03
C GLY A 287 -1.21 25.72 10.05
N GLU A 288 -1.15 25.48 8.74
CA GLU A 288 -0.80 26.54 7.77
C GLU A 288 -2.01 27.17 7.10
N GLU A 289 -3.06 26.40 6.84
CA GLU A 289 -4.27 26.93 6.18
C GLU A 289 -5.15 27.71 7.16
N PHE A 290 -5.40 27.21 8.38
CA PHE A 290 -6.19 27.95 9.37
C PHE A 290 -5.45 29.15 9.94
N LEU A 291 -4.13 29.07 10.21
CA LEU A 291 -3.37 30.25 10.65
C LEU A 291 -3.17 31.26 9.52
N SER A 292 -3.11 30.86 8.25
CA SER A 292 -3.07 31.81 7.14
C SER A 292 -4.43 32.47 6.90
N ILE A 293 -5.53 31.70 6.93
CA ILE A 293 -6.89 32.24 6.81
C ILE A 293 -7.23 33.13 8.02
N GLU A 294 -6.85 32.76 9.23
CA GLU A 294 -7.07 33.57 10.43
C GLU A 294 -6.22 34.84 10.40
N LYS A 295 -4.94 34.76 9.99
CA LYS A 295 -4.10 35.96 9.79
C LYS A 295 -4.64 36.85 8.68
N GLU A 296 -5.06 36.29 7.55
CA GLU A 296 -5.66 37.04 6.45
C GLU A 296 -6.98 37.68 6.86
N ALA A 297 -7.82 36.98 7.63
CA ALA A 297 -9.06 37.51 8.17
C ALA A 297 -8.81 38.65 9.18
N ILE A 298 -7.79 38.52 10.05
CA ILE A 298 -7.39 39.58 10.98
C ILE A 298 -6.84 40.80 10.21
N ILE A 299 -5.95 40.59 9.23
CA ILE A 299 -5.40 41.66 8.38
C ILE A 299 -6.52 42.35 7.59
N PHE A 300 -7.47 41.58 7.05
CA PHE A 300 -8.63 42.10 6.34
C PHE A 300 -9.54 42.92 7.26
N LEU A 301 -9.82 42.44 8.47
CA LEU A 301 -10.61 43.16 9.47
C LEU A 301 -9.92 44.46 9.93
N GLU A 302 -8.60 44.45 10.11
CA GLU A 302 -7.83 45.66 10.43
C GLU A 302 -7.83 46.65 9.26
N ALA A 303 -7.69 46.16 8.03
CA ALA A 303 -7.78 46.98 6.83
C ALA A 303 -9.15 47.65 6.70
N VAL A 304 -10.26 46.89 6.88
CA VAL A 304 -11.63 47.43 6.85
C VAL A 304 -11.85 48.47 7.96
N LYS A 305 -11.34 48.23 9.18
CA LYS A 305 -11.42 49.20 10.29
C LYS A 305 -10.67 50.50 10.00
N SER A 306 -9.62 50.45 9.18
CA SER A 306 -8.82 51.63 8.81
C SER A 306 -9.41 52.46 7.67
N TRP A 307 -10.47 51.97 7.00
CA TRP A 307 -11.09 52.68 5.89
C TRP A 307 -11.84 53.92 6.38
N LYS A 308 -11.51 55.07 5.78
CA LYS A 308 -12.37 56.24 5.87
C LYS A 308 -13.46 56.12 4.82
N VAL A 309 -14.71 56.11 5.25
CA VAL A 309 -15.88 55.97 4.38
C VAL A 309 -16.13 57.29 3.66
N PHE A 310 -15.87 57.29 2.35
CA PHE A 310 -16.13 58.44 1.48
C PHE A 310 -17.12 58.12 0.35
N ASP A 311 -17.23 56.84 -0.05
CA ASP A 311 -18.22 56.32 -1.00
C ASP A 311 -18.60 54.88 -0.60
N PRO A 312 -19.77 54.68 0.05
CA PRO A 312 -20.17 53.39 0.59
C PRO A 312 -20.44 52.32 -0.48
N GLU A 313 -20.91 52.70 -1.67
CA GLU A 313 -21.27 51.72 -2.72
C GLU A 313 -20.04 51.12 -3.40
N GLU A 314 -19.03 51.94 -3.70
CA GLU A 314 -17.75 51.48 -4.23
C GLU A 314 -16.95 50.67 -3.20
N GLN A 315 -17.05 51.00 -1.91
CA GLN A 315 -16.42 50.21 -0.85
C GLN A 315 -17.13 48.87 -0.63
N LEU A 316 -18.46 48.80 -0.76
CA LEU A 316 -19.22 47.56 -0.65
C LEU A 316 -18.88 46.58 -1.78
N LYS A 317 -18.66 47.08 -3.00
CA LYS A 317 -18.21 46.25 -4.15
C LYS A 317 -16.83 45.61 -3.96
N ARG A 318 -15.99 46.13 -3.06
CA ARG A 318 -14.68 45.54 -2.74
C ARG A 318 -14.78 44.42 -1.70
N LEU A 319 -15.95 44.21 -1.11
CA LEU A 319 -16.22 43.21 -0.07
C LEU A 319 -16.99 41.98 -0.59
N ILE A 320 -17.39 41.99 -1.87
CA ILE A 320 -18.16 40.93 -2.56
C ILE A 320 -17.29 40.35 -3.67
#